data_AF-A0A146MC54-F1
#
_entry.id   AF-A0A146MC54-F1
#
_cell.length_a   1.000
_cell.length_b   1.000
_cell.length_c   1.000
_cell.angle_alpha   90.00
_cell.angle_beta   90.00
_cell.angle_gamma   90.00
#
_symmetry.space_group_name_H-M   'P 1'
#
loop_
_entity.id
_entity.type
_entity.pdbx_description
1 polymer ?
#
loop_
_entity_poly.entity_id
_entity_poly.type
_entity_poly.pdbx_seq_one_letter_code
_entity_poly.pdbx_strand_id
1 'polypeptide(L)'
;MSPLIIFGPEATDGETNVIQVEAMTWKESIKIPVAVLKSGSSNQVLLDLSFPDPPVTFSLVQGTGPVHIIGHHLIGSPIEEFEDMDEMDDEMLDDEEEGEEGAEEDEDDDEGPKNKKAKTTNAKGKTPVKNAKKK
;
A
#
# COMPACT_ATOMS: atom_id res chain seq x y z
N MET A 1 2.05 12.44 -7.69
CA MET A 1 1.21 12.16 -8.89
C MET A 1 1.16 10.65 -9.03
N SER A 2 -0.02 10.04 -8.91
CA SER A 2 -0.14 8.58 -9.05
C SER A 2 0.23 8.15 -10.48
N PRO A 3 0.93 7.02 -10.67
CA PRO A 3 1.16 6.48 -12.00
C PRO A 3 -0.14 6.27 -12.78
N LEU A 4 -0.11 6.49 -14.09
CA LEU A 4 -1.26 6.45 -14.98
C LEU A 4 -0.94 5.62 -16.21
N ILE A 5 -1.85 4.72 -16.56
CA ILE A 5 -1.88 4.06 -17.86
C ILE A 5 -3.02 4.66 -18.68
N ILE A 6 -2.74 5.03 -19.93
CA ILE A 6 -3.72 5.66 -20.82
C ILE A 6 -3.56 5.14 -22.25
N PHE A 7 -4.67 5.07 -23.00
CA PHE A 7 -4.60 4.83 -24.43
C PHE A 7 -3.91 5.97 -25.18
N GLY A 8 -3.11 5.60 -26.18
CA GLY A 8 -2.69 6.55 -27.20
C GLY A 8 -3.83 6.89 -28.16
N PRO A 9 -3.72 7.99 -28.91
CA PRO A 9 -4.78 8.48 -29.80
C PRO A 9 -5.12 7.52 -30.95
N GLU A 10 -4.20 6.62 -31.30
CA GLU A 10 -4.37 5.64 -32.39
C GLU A 10 -4.86 4.28 -31.90
N ALA A 11 -5.27 4.16 -30.63
CA ALA A 11 -5.72 2.88 -30.07
C ALA A 11 -7.00 2.39 -30.77
N THR A 12 -7.02 1.09 -31.09
CA THR A 12 -8.15 0.46 -31.77
C THR A 12 -9.42 0.50 -30.92
N ASP A 13 -10.52 1.00 -31.48
CA ASP A 13 -11.77 1.13 -30.75
C ASP A 13 -12.41 -0.22 -30.39
N GLY A 14 -13.00 -0.31 -29.20
CA GLY A 14 -13.61 -1.53 -28.67
C GLY A 14 -12.65 -2.67 -28.31
N GLU A 15 -11.35 -2.57 -28.63
CA GLU A 15 -10.34 -3.58 -28.31
C GLU A 15 -9.99 -3.56 -26.81
N THR A 16 -9.78 -4.76 -26.25
CA THR A 16 -9.31 -4.93 -24.87
C THR A 16 -7.80 -5.08 -24.85
N ASN A 17 -7.15 -4.23 -24.08
CA ASN A 17 -5.70 -4.18 -23.93
C ASN A 17 -5.33 -4.58 -22.50
N VAL A 18 -4.41 -5.54 -22.36
CA VAL A 18 -3.97 -6.04 -21.05
C VAL A 18 -2.49 -5.80 -20.89
N ILE A 19 -2.13 -5.05 -19.86
CA ILE A 19 -0.75 -4.71 -19.51
C ILE A 19 -0.33 -5.62 -18.37
N GLN A 20 0.76 -6.35 -18.59
CA GLN A 20 1.40 -7.21 -17.61
C GLN A 20 2.70 -6.58 -17.13
N VAL A 21 3.01 -6.76 -15.86
CA VAL A 21 4.32 -6.47 -15.28
C VAL A 21 5.04 -7.77 -14.96
N GLU A 22 6.32 -7.79 -15.30
CA GLU A 22 7.31 -8.72 -14.76
C GLU A 22 8.22 -7.96 -13.79
N ALA A 23 8.29 -8.42 -12.53
CA ALA A 23 9.11 -7.80 -11.48
C ALA A 23 9.61 -8.85 -10.47
N MET A 24 10.76 -8.57 -9.85
CA MET A 24 11.35 -9.41 -8.80
C MET A 24 10.60 -9.20 -7.48
N THR A 25 10.26 -10.28 -6.80
CA THR A 25 9.79 -10.26 -5.40
C THR A 25 10.93 -10.67 -4.47
N TRP A 26 10.67 -10.72 -3.17
CA TRP A 26 11.62 -11.25 -2.18
C TRP A 26 12.03 -12.73 -2.42
N LYS A 27 11.32 -13.45 -3.30
CA LYS A 27 11.57 -14.87 -3.62
C LYS A 27 11.97 -15.08 -5.07
N GLU A 28 11.13 -14.62 -5.99
CA GLU A 28 11.26 -14.91 -7.43
C GLU A 28 10.61 -13.83 -8.30
N SER A 29 10.86 -13.89 -9.61
CA SER A 29 10.20 -13.04 -10.60
C SER A 29 8.75 -13.47 -10.80
N ILE A 30 7.82 -12.52 -10.77
CA ILE A 30 6.40 -12.76 -11.02
C ILE A 30 5.92 -12.03 -12.28
N LYS A 31 4.92 -12.61 -12.95
CA LYS A 31 4.24 -12.03 -14.11
C LYS A 31 2.77 -11.83 -13.79
N ILE A 32 2.34 -10.59 -13.64
CA ILE A 32 0.96 -10.27 -13.22
C ILE A 32 0.33 -9.18 -14.09
N PRO A 33 -0.95 -9.32 -14.47
CA PRO A 33 -1.69 -8.24 -15.14
C PRO A 33 -1.93 -7.10 -14.14
N VAL A 34 -1.57 -5.88 -14.52
CA VAL A 34 -1.70 -4.68 -13.68
C VAL A 34 -2.76 -3.70 -14.17
N ALA A 35 -3.11 -3.76 -15.46
CA ALA A 35 -4.17 -2.94 -16.01
C ALA A 35 -4.88 -3.64 -17.18
N VAL A 36 -6.19 -3.40 -17.26
CA VAL A 36 -7.03 -3.78 -18.39
C VAL A 36 -7.74 -2.52 -18.87
N LEU A 37 -7.50 -2.13 -20.11
CA LEU A 37 -8.15 -0.98 -20.73
C LEU A 37 -9.02 -1.45 -21.90
N LYS A 38 -10.18 -0.83 -22.05
CA LYS A 38 -11.05 -1.08 -23.21
C LYS A 38 -11.55 0.25 -23.76
N SER A 39 -11.20 0.54 -25.01
CA SER A 39 -11.63 1.78 -25.68
C SER A 39 -13.16 1.87 -25.68
N GLY A 40 -13.67 3.06 -25.39
CA GLY A 40 -15.10 3.32 -25.27
C GLY A 40 -15.71 2.97 -23.90
N SER A 41 -14.92 2.40 -22.97
CA SER A 41 -15.37 2.14 -21.59
C SER A 41 -14.40 2.72 -20.55
N SER A 42 -13.12 2.33 -20.63
CA SER A 42 -12.07 2.74 -19.70
C SER A 42 -10.83 3.12 -20.50
N ASN A 43 -10.67 4.44 -20.70
CA ASN A 43 -9.57 4.95 -21.54
C ASN A 43 -8.29 5.20 -20.74
N GLN A 44 -8.37 5.17 -19.41
CA GLN A 44 -7.25 5.35 -18.50
C GLN A 44 -7.44 4.56 -17.21
N VAL A 45 -6.33 4.19 -16.56
CA VAL A 45 -6.27 3.49 -15.28
C VAL A 45 -5.21 4.15 -14.41
N LEU A 46 -5.60 4.64 -13.24
CA LEU A 46 -4.66 5.04 -12.20
C LEU A 46 -4.09 3.80 -11.54
N LEU A 47 -2.77 3.74 -11.45
CA LEU A 47 -2.06 2.69 -10.75
C LEU A 47 -1.55 3.22 -9.42
N ASP A 48 -1.69 2.40 -8.39
CA ASP A 48 -1.07 2.62 -7.09
C ASP A 48 -0.07 1.48 -6.84
N LEU A 49 0.98 1.47 -7.67
CA LEU A 49 2.03 0.45 -7.65
C LEU A 49 3.39 1.15 -7.62
N SER A 50 4.30 0.60 -6.82
CA SER A 50 5.69 1.00 -6.75
C SER A 50 6.57 -0.24 -6.91
N PHE A 51 7.69 -0.07 -7.62
CA PHE A 51 8.64 -1.13 -7.87
C PHE A 51 10.02 -0.67 -7.39
N PRO A 52 10.40 -0.96 -6.13
CA PRO A 52 11.66 -0.50 -5.55
C PRO A 52 12.89 -1.22 -6.14
N ASP A 53 12.71 -2.47 -6.56
CA ASP A 53 13.79 -3.34 -7.02
C ASP A 53 13.78 -3.47 -8.56
N PRO A 54 14.71 -2.80 -9.28
CA PRO A 54 14.89 -3.06 -10.71
C PRO A 54 15.54 -4.45 -10.93
N PRO A 55 15.29 -5.12 -12.08
CA PRO A 55 14.56 -4.63 -13.25
C PRO A 55 13.05 -4.86 -13.17
N VAL A 56 12.30 -4.00 -13.86
CA VAL A 56 10.84 -4.10 -14.03
C VAL A 56 10.54 -4.01 -15.52
N THR A 57 9.77 -4.97 -16.03
CA THR A 57 9.38 -5.02 -17.44
C THR A 57 7.88 -4.93 -17.59
N PHE A 58 7.41 -3.96 -18.37
CA PHE A 58 6.01 -3.83 -18.76
C PHE A 58 5.81 -4.46 -20.15
N SER A 59 4.73 -5.20 -20.33
CA SER A 59 4.41 -5.84 -21.61
C SER A 59 2.92 -5.73 -21.91
N LEU A 60 2.60 -5.40 -23.16
CA LEU A 60 1.25 -5.54 -23.68
C LEU A 60 1.03 -6.98 -24.10
N VAL A 61 0.29 -7.75 -23.30
CA VAL A 61 0.08 -9.20 -23.53
C VAL A 61 -1.21 -9.48 -24.31
N GLN A 62 -2.10 -8.49 -24.41
CA GLN A 62 -3.29 -8.53 -25.24
C GLN A 62 -3.58 -7.13 -25.78
N GLY A 63 -4.09 -7.06 -27.00
CA GLY A 63 -4.42 -5.82 -27.69
C GLY A 63 -3.28 -5.30 -28.56
N THR A 64 -3.59 -4.33 -29.43
CA THR A 64 -2.63 -3.76 -30.38
C THR A 64 -1.98 -2.47 -29.90
N GLY A 65 -2.51 -1.85 -28.85
CA GLY A 65 -2.07 -0.54 -28.38
C GLY A 65 -2.36 0.57 -29.40
N PRO A 66 -1.65 1.72 -29.35
CA PRO A 66 -0.63 2.09 -28.37
C PRO A 66 -1.18 2.37 -26.97
N VAL A 67 -0.38 2.07 -25.94
CA VAL A 67 -0.65 2.38 -24.52
C VAL A 67 0.54 3.14 -23.96
N HIS A 68 0.28 4.20 -23.20
CA HIS A 68 1.30 5.00 -22.52
C HIS A 68 1.23 4.80 -21.01
N ILE A 69 2.40 4.74 -20.37
CA ILE A 69 2.56 4.65 -18.92
C ILE A 69 3.29 5.91 -18.45
N ILE A 70 2.72 6.58 -17.46
CA ILE A 70 3.28 7.78 -16.84
C ILE A 70 3.50 7.45 -15.36
N GLY A 71 4.66 7.78 -14.82
CA GLY A 71 5.01 7.49 -13.43
C GLY A 71 6.25 8.26 -12.99
N HIS A 72 6.76 7.94 -11.80
CA HIS A 72 8.00 8.51 -11.28
C HIS A 72 9.13 7.50 -11.35
N HIS A 73 10.31 7.95 -11.74
CA HIS A 73 11.55 7.22 -11.53
C HIS A 73 12.24 7.84 -10.32
N LEU A 74 12.13 7.18 -9.17
CA LEU A 74 12.72 7.63 -7.91
C LEU A 74 14.13 7.05 -7.79
N ILE A 75 15.12 7.89 -7.56
CA ILE A 75 16.51 7.49 -7.33
C ILE A 75 16.81 7.79 -5.86
N GLY A 76 17.06 6.75 -5.07
CA GLY A 76 17.58 6.90 -3.71
C GLY A 76 19.07 7.22 -3.74
N SER A 77 19.51 8.20 -2.94
CA SER A 77 20.93 8.31 -2.60
C SER A 77 21.30 7.13 -1.70
N PRO A 78 22.48 6.51 -1.84
CA PRO A 78 23.04 5.73 -0.76
C PRO A 78 23.04 6.63 0.47
N ILE A 79 22.41 6.17 1.54
CA ILE A 79 22.45 6.81 2.84
C ILE A 79 23.87 6.56 3.36
N GLU A 80 24.74 7.58 3.28
CA GLU A 80 26.07 7.61 3.90
C GLU A 80 25.96 7.86 5.43
N GLU A 81 24.94 7.32 6.12
CA GLU A 81 24.73 7.54 7.57
C GLU A 81 25.43 6.49 8.45
N PHE A 82 26.50 5.85 7.96
CA PHE A 82 27.26 4.85 8.72
C PHE A 82 28.74 5.20 8.93
N GLU A 83 29.19 6.42 8.60
CA GLU A 83 30.59 6.82 8.87
C GLU A 83 30.80 7.58 10.20
N ASP A 84 29.73 8.02 10.87
CA ASP A 84 29.84 8.88 12.08
C ASP A 84 29.44 8.18 13.41
N MET A 85 29.35 6.84 13.46
CA MET A 85 28.93 6.12 14.68
C MET A 85 30.07 5.41 15.45
N ASP A 86 31.33 5.61 15.03
CA ASP A 86 32.50 4.97 15.64
C ASP A 86 33.23 5.85 16.70
N GLU A 87 32.72 7.04 17.03
CA GLU A 87 33.41 8.02 17.90
C GLU A 87 32.77 8.25 19.30
N MET A 88 31.88 7.36 19.76
CA MET A 88 31.19 7.50 21.08
C MET A 88 31.35 6.30 22.03
N ASP A 89 32.46 5.57 22.02
CA ASP A 89 32.69 4.39 22.89
C ASP A 89 33.93 4.48 23.81
N ASP A 90 34.30 5.67 24.31
CA ASP A 90 35.55 5.80 25.10
C ASP A 90 35.48 6.62 26.41
N GLU A 91 34.30 6.86 27.01
CA GLU A 91 34.19 7.57 28.31
C GLU A 91 33.18 6.97 29.32
N MET A 92 33.09 5.65 29.48
CA MET A 92 32.21 5.05 30.50
C MET A 92 32.87 3.92 31.33
N LEU A 93 34.12 4.11 31.75
CA LEU A 93 34.75 3.24 32.75
C LEU A 93 35.51 4.09 33.77
N ASP A 94 34.88 4.35 34.93
CA ASP A 94 35.45 4.25 36.28
C ASP A 94 34.63 5.08 37.29
N ASP A 95 33.67 4.45 37.98
CA ASP A 95 33.27 4.84 39.35
C ASP A 95 32.51 3.69 40.03
N GLU A 96 33.24 2.66 40.50
CA GLU A 96 32.78 1.77 41.56
C GLU A 96 33.29 2.31 42.92
N GLU A 97 32.41 2.84 43.78
CA GLU A 97 32.36 2.39 45.19
C GLU A 97 31.11 2.90 45.95
N GLU A 98 30.33 1.92 46.41
CA GLU A 98 29.53 1.78 47.64
C GLU A 98 28.93 2.99 48.39
N GLY A 99 27.61 2.89 48.62
CA GLY A 99 26.88 3.66 49.63
C GLY A 99 25.50 3.06 49.93
N GLU A 100 25.46 2.25 50.98
CA GLU A 100 24.34 1.52 51.58
C GLU A 100 23.00 2.29 51.78
N GLU A 101 21.93 1.49 51.67
CA GLU A 101 20.69 1.46 52.47
C GLU A 101 19.74 2.67 52.52
N GLY A 102 18.49 2.40 52.13
CA GLY A 102 17.34 3.26 52.40
C GLY A 102 16.05 2.72 51.82
N ALA A 103 15.39 1.84 52.57
CA ALA A 103 14.07 1.28 52.34
C ALA A 103 13.00 2.33 51.97
N GLU A 104 12.01 1.93 51.19
CA GLU A 104 10.65 1.58 51.67
C GLU A 104 9.75 1.33 50.44
N GLU A 105 9.02 0.24 50.54
CA GLU A 105 7.94 -0.18 49.65
C GLU A 105 6.77 0.80 49.79
N ASP A 106 6.00 1.03 48.72
CA ASP A 106 4.55 1.16 48.86
C ASP A 106 3.88 0.86 47.52
N GLU A 107 3.17 -0.28 47.53
CA GLU A 107 2.18 -0.73 46.58
C GLU A 107 0.90 0.13 46.68
N ASP A 108 0.18 0.28 45.57
CA ASP A 108 -1.31 0.33 45.47
C ASP A 108 -1.63 0.90 44.07
N ASP A 109 -1.95 0.07 43.07
CA ASP A 109 -3.25 -0.59 42.82
C ASP A 109 -4.40 0.42 42.57
N ASP A 110 -4.94 0.41 41.35
CA ASP A 110 -6.37 0.10 41.13
C ASP A 110 -6.77 0.25 39.65
N GLU A 111 -7.42 -0.81 39.16
CA GLU A 111 -7.99 -0.98 37.84
C GLU A 111 -9.21 -0.08 37.58
N GLY A 112 -9.39 0.27 36.30
CA GLY A 112 -10.71 0.05 35.71
C GLY A 112 -11.04 0.79 34.41
N PRO A 113 -11.30 0.06 33.32
CA PRO A 113 -12.18 0.53 32.25
C PRO A 113 -13.49 -0.28 32.29
N LYS A 114 -14.48 0.21 33.04
CA LYS A 114 -15.84 -0.37 33.02
C LYS A 114 -16.78 0.41 32.10
N ASN A 115 -16.83 -0.12 30.87
CA ASN A 115 -18.01 -0.81 30.35
C ASN A 115 -19.06 -0.02 29.51
N LYS A 116 -19.63 -0.81 28.57
CA LYS A 116 -20.97 -0.75 27.97
C LYS A 116 -21.17 -0.01 26.64
N LYS A 117 -20.95 -0.83 25.59
CA LYS A 117 -21.85 -1.01 24.44
C LYS A 117 -23.33 -0.76 24.81
N ALA A 118 -24.03 0.00 23.97
CA ALA A 118 -25.45 -0.24 23.70
C ALA A 118 -25.73 0.08 22.22
N LYS A 119 -25.73 -0.97 21.40
CA LYS A 119 -26.20 -0.99 20.02
C LYS A 119 -27.68 -1.39 20.08
N THR A 120 -28.57 -0.46 19.77
CA THR A 120 -30.01 -0.66 19.58
C THR A 120 -30.39 0.07 18.30
N THR A 121 -31.17 -0.41 17.34
CA THR A 121 -31.89 -1.66 17.09
C THR A 121 -32.32 -1.53 15.62
N ASN A 122 -32.03 -2.53 14.80
CA ASN A 122 -32.55 -2.63 13.43
C ASN A 122 -34.09 -2.76 13.47
N ALA A 123 -34.81 -1.71 13.06
CA ALA A 123 -36.22 -1.81 12.71
C ALA A 123 -36.36 -2.22 11.23
N LYS A 124 -36.40 -3.54 11.02
CA LYS A 124 -36.70 -4.19 9.74
C LYS A 124 -38.21 -4.07 9.45
N GLY A 125 -38.61 -3.02 8.75
CA GLY A 125 -40.00 -2.72 8.38
C GLY A 125 -40.35 -3.16 6.95
N LYS A 126 -40.84 -4.41 6.84
CA LYS A 126 -41.86 -4.95 5.92
C LYS A 126 -42.17 -4.20 4.60
N THR A 127 -41.81 -4.85 3.49
CA THR A 127 -42.48 -4.76 2.18
C THR A 127 -43.74 -5.64 2.15
N PRO A 128 -44.83 -5.20 1.50
CA PRO A 128 -45.63 -6.11 0.66
C PRO A 128 -45.88 -5.49 -0.73
N VAL A 129 -45.43 -6.11 -1.83
CA VAL A 129 -46.17 -7.05 -2.73
C VAL A 129 -47.04 -6.37 -3.81
N LYS A 130 -46.57 -6.51 -5.06
CA LYS A 130 -47.22 -6.85 -6.36
C LYS A 130 -48.25 -5.94 -7.07
N ASN A 131 -48.00 -5.88 -8.40
CA ASN A 131 -48.88 -5.68 -9.56
C ASN A 131 -49.48 -4.26 -9.76
N ALA A 132 -49.57 -3.69 -10.97
CA ALA A 132 -50.01 -4.29 -12.23
C ALA A 132 -49.52 -3.53 -13.50
N LYS A 133 -49.61 -4.25 -14.61
CA LYS A 133 -49.38 -3.92 -16.03
C LYS A 133 -50.16 -2.71 -16.58
N LYS A 134 -49.60 -2.16 -17.68
CA LYS A 134 -50.20 -1.62 -18.92
C LYS A 134 -51.35 -0.62 -18.74
N LYS A 135 -51.28 0.57 -19.34
CA LYS A 135 -51.35 0.78 -20.80
C LYS A 135 -51.01 2.22 -21.11
#